data_AF-A0A009RRY9-F1
#
_entry.id   AF-A0A009RRY9-F1
#
_cell.length_a   1.000
_cell.length_b   1.000
_cell.length_c   1.000
_cell.angle_alpha   90.00
_cell.angle_beta   90.00
_cell.angle_gamma   90.00
#
_symmetry.space_group_name_H-M   'P 1'
#
loop_
_entity.id
_entity.type
_entity.pdbx_description
1 polymer ?
#
loop_
_entity_poly.entity_id
_entity_poly.type
_entity_poly.pdbx_seq_one_letter_code
_entity_poly.pdbx_strand_id
1 'polypeptide(L)'
;KRNVYRLPLTASQVKPNQKLDYLHWDGESQCEQDLSAEQIQALQDQFKKQKTGSSEPMEAKVPSIDEETRNAIVKQLVEALVNYFLQIMK
;
A
#
# COMPACT_ATOMS: atom_id res chain seq x y z
N LYS A 1 10.41 9.93 11.72
CA LYS A 1 11.28 9.40 12.79
C LYS A 1 12.42 8.61 12.17
N ARG A 2 13.59 9.23 12.01
CA ARG A 2 14.74 8.62 11.33
C ARG A 2 16.02 8.88 12.14
N ASN A 3 17.02 8.04 11.90
CA ASN A 3 18.36 8.24 12.43
C ASN A 3 19.12 9.18 11.50
N VAL A 4 19.65 10.28 12.02
CA VAL A 4 20.45 11.24 11.27
C VAL A 4 21.93 10.94 11.48
N TYR A 5 22.70 11.01 10.38
CA TYR A 5 24.14 10.77 10.38
C TYR A 5 24.89 11.98 9.82
N ARG A 6 26.12 12.21 10.28
CA ARG A 6 26.99 13.26 9.77
C ARG A 6 27.63 12.82 8.45
N LEU A 7 27.30 13.53 7.38
CA LEU A 7 27.86 13.27 6.05
C LEU A 7 29.12 14.11 5.80
N PRO A 8 30.13 13.54 5.11
CA PRO A 8 31.25 14.30 4.56
C PRO A 8 30.75 15.43 3.65
N LEU A 9 31.21 16.66 3.88
CA LEU A 9 30.82 17.83 3.08
C LEU A 9 31.78 18.10 1.92
N THR A 10 32.98 17.52 1.97
CA THR A 10 34.00 17.65 0.92
C THR A 10 34.44 16.29 0.42
N ALA A 11 34.90 16.22 -0.83
CA ALA A 11 35.39 14.97 -1.43
C ALA A 11 36.57 14.36 -0.65
N SER A 12 37.42 15.20 -0.06
CA SER A 12 38.55 14.77 0.78
C SER A 12 38.14 14.08 2.09
N GLN A 13 36.91 14.29 2.55
CA GLN A 13 36.37 13.70 3.78
C GLN A 13 35.73 12.33 3.52
N VAL A 14 35.53 11.94 2.26
CA VAL A 14 34.98 10.63 1.89
C VAL A 14 36.11 9.59 1.93
N LYS A 15 36.11 8.72 2.94
CA LYS A 15 37.04 7.60 3.03
C LYS A 15 36.33 6.28 2.73
N PRO A 16 36.92 5.42 1.88
CA PRO A 16 36.35 4.09 1.64
C PRO A 16 36.31 3.28 2.93
N ASN A 17 35.22 2.55 3.14
CA ASN A 17 34.96 1.71 4.32
C ASN A 17 34.84 2.45 5.67
N GLN A 18 34.77 3.78 5.70
CA GLN A 18 34.49 4.52 6.93
C GLN A 18 32.98 4.56 7.18
N LYS A 19 32.55 4.11 8.37
CA LYS A 19 31.15 4.24 8.80
C LYS A 19 30.83 5.71 9.08
N LEU A 20 29.61 6.11 8.76
CA LEU A 20 29.11 7.45 9.06
C LEU A 20 28.83 7.60 10.54
N ASP A 21 29.21 8.75 11.10
CA ASP A 21 28.97 9.06 12.50
C ASP A 21 27.48 9.34 12.73
N TYR A 22 26.88 8.64 13.68
CA TYR A 22 25.51 8.93 14.11
C TYR A 22 25.45 10.28 14.80
N LEU A 23 24.44 11.08 14.47
CA LEU A 23 24.26 12.42 15.03
C LEU A 23 23.19 12.39 16.13
N HIS A 24 21.93 12.23 15.74
CA HIS A 24 20.79 12.12 16.65
C HIS A 24 19.56 11.57 15.90
N TRP A 25 18.49 11.33 16.65
CA TRP A 25 17.21 10.89 16.11
C TRP A 25 16.38 12.11 15.72
N ASP A 26 16.05 12.27 14.44
CA ASP A 26 15.07 13.27 14.02
C ASP A 26 13.68 12.79 14.43
N GLY A 27 13.22 13.26 15.59
CA GLY A 27 11.85 13.06 16.05
C GLY A 27 10.83 13.73 15.12
N GLU A 28 11.30 14.53 14.16
CA GLU A 28 10.51 15.30 13.23
C GLU A 28 9.89 14.38 12.16
N SER A 29 8.56 14.35 12.13
CA SER A 29 7.83 13.80 11.00
C SER A 29 7.90 14.82 9.87
N GLN A 30 8.48 14.46 8.72
CA GLN A 30 8.41 15.28 7.50
C GLN A 30 7.00 15.33 6.88
N CYS A 31 5.98 14.90 7.63
CA CYS A 31 4.59 14.88 7.23
C CYS A 31 3.85 15.99 7.98
N GLU A 32 4.24 17.25 7.80
CA GLU A 32 3.36 18.35 8.14
C GLU A 32 3.69 19.51 7.20
N GLN A 33 2.87 19.66 6.15
CA GLN A 33 2.69 21.01 5.61
C GLN A 33 1.92 21.76 6.67
N ASP A 34 2.40 22.96 7.04
CA ASP A 34 1.67 23.84 7.96
C ASP A 34 0.39 24.29 7.25
N LEU A 35 -0.68 23.49 7.42
CA LEU A 35 -1.96 23.75 6.77
C LEU A 35 -2.73 24.75 7.60
N SER A 36 -3.19 25.83 6.98
CA SER A 36 -4.09 26.75 7.64
C SER A 36 -5.42 26.05 7.99
N ALA A 37 -6.12 26.54 9.02
CA ALA A 37 -7.42 26.00 9.41
C ALA A 37 -8.42 25.96 8.23
N GLU A 38 -8.32 26.94 7.32
CA GLU A 38 -9.13 27.00 6.09
C GLU A 38 -8.80 25.85 5.13
N GLN A 39 -7.53 25.50 4.96
CA GLN A 39 -7.11 24.39 4.11
C GLN A 39 -7.57 23.04 4.68
N ILE A 40 -7.49 22.88 6.02
CA ILE A 40 -8.00 21.69 6.70
C ILE A 40 -9.51 21.55 6.48
N GLN A 41 -10.27 22.65 6.61
CA GLN A 41 -11.72 22.64 6.41
C GLN A 41 -12.09 22.34 4.94
N ALA A 42 -11.36 22.92 3.98
CA ALA A 42 -11.55 22.65 2.56
C ALA A 42 -11.30 21.17 2.21
N LEU A 43 -10.25 20.56 2.77
CA LEU A 43 -9.98 19.12 2.60
C LEU A 43 -11.11 18.26 3.20
N GLN A 44 -11.57 18.59 4.41
CA GLN A 44 -12.68 17.87 5.05
C GLN A 44 -13.96 17.92 4.20
N ASP A 45 -14.25 19.07 3.60
CA ASP A 45 -15.40 19.23 2.72
C ASP A 45 -15.25 18.45 1.41
N GLN A 46 -14.03 18.32 0.86
CA GLN A 46 -13.78 17.44 -0.29
C GLN A 46 -14.04 15.97 0.06
N PHE A 47 -13.54 15.49 1.21
CA PHE A 47 -13.80 14.10 1.65
C PHE A 47 -15.28 13.84 1.93
N LYS A 48 -16.01 14.83 2.48
CA LYS A 48 -17.47 14.74 2.67
C LYS A 48 -18.21 14.74 1.34
N LYS A 49 -17.81 15.58 0.39
CA LYS A 49 -18.40 15.63 -0.96
C LYS A 49 -18.16 14.36 -1.77
N GLN A 50 -17.02 13.68 -1.55
CA GLN A 50 -16.78 12.34 -2.11
C GLN A 50 -17.77 11.30 -1.58
N LYS A 51 -18.33 11.45 -0.36
CA LYS A 51 -19.41 10.57 0.11
C LYS A 51 -20.74 10.82 -0.59
N THR A 52 -20.96 12.00 -1.17
CA THR A 52 -22.20 12.35 -1.87
C THR A 52 -22.13 12.16 -3.38
N GLY A 53 -20.97 11.76 -3.90
CA GLY A 53 -20.70 11.56 -5.34
C GLY A 53 -20.25 10.15 -5.70
N SER A 54 -20.69 9.14 -4.94
CA SER A 54 -20.82 7.73 -5.32
C SER A 54 -21.17 6.94 -4.06
N SER A 55 -22.36 7.21 -3.53
CA SER A 55 -23.04 6.31 -2.61
C SER A 55 -24.10 5.53 -3.37
N GLU A 56 -23.71 4.84 -4.46
CA GLU A 56 -24.15 3.46 -4.49
C GLU A 56 -23.38 2.79 -3.35
N PRO A 57 -24.04 2.11 -2.40
CA PRO A 57 -23.30 1.18 -1.59
C PRO A 57 -22.58 0.29 -2.60
N MET A 58 -21.26 0.26 -2.54
CA MET A 58 -20.52 -0.93 -2.90
C MET A 58 -20.90 -2.00 -1.85
N GLU A 59 -22.19 -2.35 -1.74
CA GLU A 59 -22.51 -3.76 -1.82
C GLU A 59 -21.74 -4.16 -3.06
N ALA A 60 -20.63 -4.84 -2.86
CA ALA A 60 -20.25 -5.86 -3.81
C ALA A 60 -21.51 -6.71 -3.91
N LYS A 61 -22.42 -6.33 -4.81
CA LYS A 61 -23.32 -7.23 -5.49
C LYS A 61 -22.32 -8.06 -6.25
N VAL A 62 -21.71 -9.02 -5.54
CA VAL A 62 -21.07 -10.18 -6.12
C VAL A 62 -22.10 -10.57 -7.16
N PRO A 63 -21.80 -10.42 -8.47
CA PRO A 63 -22.75 -10.82 -9.48
C PRO A 63 -23.15 -12.23 -9.05
N SER A 64 -24.44 -12.43 -8.76
CA SER A 64 -24.89 -13.70 -8.22
C SER A 64 -24.55 -14.72 -9.29
N ILE A 65 -23.43 -15.42 -9.09
CA ILE A 65 -22.96 -16.43 -10.01
C ILE A 65 -24.08 -17.46 -10.02
N ASP A 66 -24.68 -17.66 -11.18
CA ASP A 66 -25.70 -18.67 -11.34
C ASP A 66 -25.13 -20.03 -10.90
N GLU A 67 -26.00 -20.88 -10.36
CA GLU A 67 -25.58 -22.12 -9.72
C GLU A 67 -24.86 -23.07 -10.71
N GLU A 68 -25.19 -22.94 -12.00
CA GLU A 68 -24.58 -23.69 -13.10
C GLU A 68 -23.13 -23.23 -13.37
N THR A 69 -22.88 -21.92 -13.45
CA THR A 69 -21.55 -21.33 -13.59
C THR A 69 -20.68 -21.62 -12.39
N ARG A 70 -21.23 -21.59 -11.16
CA ARG A 70 -20.48 -21.97 -9.96
C ARG A 70 -20.02 -23.44 -10.04
N ASN A 71 -20.92 -24.34 -10.43
CA ASN A 71 -20.59 -25.76 -10.57
C ASN A 71 -19.55 -26.00 -11.67
N ALA A 72 -19.63 -25.28 -12.79
CA ALA A 72 -18.63 -25.35 -13.86
C ALA A 72 -17.25 -24.89 -13.38
N ILE A 73 -17.16 -23.77 -12.66
CA ILE A 73 -15.90 -23.24 -12.12
C ILE A 73 -15.30 -24.20 -11.08
N VAL A 74 -16.13 -24.74 -10.17
CA VAL A 74 -15.67 -25.70 -9.16
C VAL A 74 -15.12 -26.97 -9.83
N LYS A 75 -15.84 -27.51 -10.82
CA LYS A 75 -15.40 -28.70 -11.56
C LYS A 75 -14.05 -28.47 -12.26
N GLN A 76 -13.90 -27.34 -12.93
CA GLN A 76 -12.66 -26.98 -13.62
C GLN A 76 -11.48 -26.84 -12.65
N LEU A 77 -11.71 -26.23 -11.48
CA LEU A 77 -10.69 -26.07 -10.45
C LEU A 77 -10.24 -27.42 -9.87
N VAL A 78 -11.20 -28.31 -9.58
CA VAL A 78 -10.91 -29.65 -9.07
C VAL A 78 -10.10 -30.45 -10.10
N GLU A 79 -10.49 -30.42 -11.37
CA GLU A 79 -9.79 -31.15 -12.44
C GLU A 79 -8.36 -30.62 -12.66
N ALA A 80 -8.18 -29.29 -12.62
CA ALA A 80 -6.86 -28.68 -12.72
C ALA A 80 -5.95 -29.05 -11.54
N LEU A 81 -6.48 -29.07 -10.31
CA LEU A 81 -5.73 -29.47 -9.12
C LEU A 81 -5.36 -30.95 -9.14
N VAL A 82 -6.29 -31.82 -9.52
CA VAL A 82 -6.01 -33.26 -9.66
C VAL A 82 -4.92 -33.49 -10.71
N ASN A 83 -5.01 -32.86 -11.88
CA ASN A 83 -3.99 -32.95 -12.91
C ASN A 83 -2.63 -32.42 -12.44
N TYR A 84 -2.61 -31.32 -11.69
CA TYR A 84 -1.39 -30.77 -11.10
C TYR A 84 -0.73 -31.76 -10.15
N PHE A 85 -1.49 -32.37 -9.23
CA PHE A 85 -0.94 -33.37 -8.30
C PHE A 85 -0.49 -34.65 -9.04
N LEU A 86 -1.24 -35.10 -10.04
CA LEU A 86 -0.83 -36.25 -10.86
C LEU A 86 0.45 -35.96 -11.65
N GLN A 87 0.65 -34.72 -12.13
CA GLN A 87 1.89 -34.31 -12.78
C GLN A 87 3.08 -34.30 -11.83
N ILE A 88 2.88 -33.97 -10.55
CA ILE A 88 3.93 -34.02 -9.53
C ILE A 88 4.29 -35.46 -9.14
N MET A 89 3.32 -36.37 -9.13
CA MET A 89 3.53 -37.76 -8.76
C MET A 89 4.03 -38.66 -9.90
N LYS A 90 4.17 -38.11 -11.11
CA LYS A 90 4.66 -38.82 -12.29
C LYS A 90 6.14 -38.48 -12.53
#